data_AF-A0A0G2JDP6-F1
#
_entry.id   AF-A0A0G2JDP6-F1
#
_cell.length_a   1.000
_cell.length_b   1.000
_cell.length_c   1.000
_cell.angle_alpha   90.00
_cell.angle_beta   90.00
_cell.angle_gamma   90.00
#
_symmetry.space_group_name_H-M   'P 1'
#
loop_
_entity.id
_entity.type
_entity.pdbx_description
1 polymer ?
#
loop_
_entity_poly.entity_id
_entity_poly.type
_entity_poly.pdbx_seq_one_letter_code
_entity_poly.pdbx_strand_id
1 'polypeptide(L)'
;MLLSIGMLMLSATQVYTILTVQLFAFLNLLPVEADILAYNFENASQTFEDLPARFGYRLPAEGLKGFLINSKPENACEPIVPPPLKDNSSGTFIVL
;
A
#
# COMPACT_ATOMS: atom_id res chain seq x y z
N MET A 1 17.94 -49.42 0.90
CA MET A 1 18.85 -48.26 1.00
C MET A 1 18.52 -47.17 -0.04
N LEU A 2 18.37 -47.50 -1.33
CA LEU A 2 17.99 -46.56 -2.39
C LEU A 2 16.66 -45.82 -2.17
N LEU A 3 15.61 -46.50 -1.69
CA LEU A 3 14.32 -45.87 -1.36
C LEU A 3 14.45 -44.82 -0.25
N SER A 4 15.28 -45.08 0.76
CA SER A 4 15.50 -44.15 1.88
C SER A 4 16.22 -42.88 1.42
N ILE A 5 17.18 -43.01 0.49
CA ILE A 5 17.92 -41.89 -0.09
C ILE A 5 17.00 -41.07 -1.00
N GLY A 6 16.14 -41.72 -1.79
CA GLY A 6 15.15 -41.04 -2.63
C GLY A 6 14.16 -40.17 -1.83
N MET A 7 13.65 -40.68 -0.70
CA MET A 7 12.77 -39.89 0.18
C MET A 7 13.50 -38.72 0.86
N LEU A 8 14.77 -38.89 1.24
CA LEU A 8 15.59 -37.81 1.79
C LEU A 8 15.80 -36.68 0.76
N MET A 9 16.10 -37.02 -0.49
CA MET A 9 16.29 -36.03 -1.56
C MET A 9 14.99 -35.27 -1.87
N LEU A 10 13.83 -35.96 -1.88
CA LEU A 10 12.51 -35.33 -2.00
C LEU A 10 12.19 -34.39 -0.84
N SER A 11 12.56 -34.75 0.39
CA SER A 11 12.38 -33.87 1.56
C SER A 11 13.28 -32.64 1.48
N ALA A 12 14.52 -32.79 1.01
CA ALA A 12 15.48 -31.69 0.92
C ALA A 12 15.07 -30.68 -0.16
N THR A 13 14.59 -31.15 -1.31
CA THR A 13 14.06 -30.26 -2.35
C THR A 13 12.78 -29.56 -1.89
N GLN A 14 11.90 -30.26 -1.18
CA GLN A 14 10.70 -29.63 -0.61
C GLN A 14 11.05 -28.53 0.39
N VAL A 15 11.97 -28.79 1.33
CA VAL A 15 12.44 -27.79 2.29
C VAL A 15 13.09 -26.61 1.58
N TYR A 16 13.92 -26.87 0.57
CA TYR A 16 14.55 -25.82 -0.24
C TYR A 16 13.50 -24.95 -0.94
N THR A 17 12.50 -25.55 -1.60
CA THR A 17 11.44 -24.81 -2.29
C THR A 17 10.58 -23.98 -1.35
N ILE A 18 10.23 -24.51 -0.17
CA ILE A 18 9.47 -23.75 0.83
C ILE A 18 10.31 -22.55 1.31
N LEU A 19 11.58 -22.78 1.63
CA LEU A 19 12.48 -21.71 2.10
C LEU A 19 12.65 -20.62 1.05
N THR A 20 12.87 -20.98 -0.22
CA THR A 20 13.05 -20.00 -1.30
C THR A 20 11.78 -19.20 -1.57
N VAL A 21 10.61 -19.85 -1.59
CA VAL A 21 9.32 -19.16 -1.74
C VAL A 21 9.06 -18.21 -0.57
N GLN A 22 9.30 -18.65 0.67
CA GLN A 22 9.08 -17.82 1.85
C GLN A 22 10.02 -16.61 1.90
N LEU A 23 11.30 -16.82 1.56
CA LEU A 23 12.29 -15.74 1.49
C LEU A 23 11.94 -14.75 0.38
N PHE A 24 11.55 -15.24 -0.80
CA PHE A 24 11.13 -14.38 -1.91
C PHE A 24 9.88 -13.57 -1.53
N ALA A 25 8.89 -14.21 -0.92
CA ALA A 25 7.70 -13.54 -0.43
C ALA A 25 8.06 -12.46 0.61
N PHE A 26 8.93 -12.76 1.58
CA PHE A 26 9.36 -11.78 2.59
C PHE A 26 10.09 -10.58 1.99
N LEU A 27 10.99 -10.81 1.02
CA LEU A 27 11.76 -9.75 0.37
C LEU A 27 10.92 -8.88 -0.58
N ASN A 28 9.88 -9.44 -1.21
CA ASN A 28 9.07 -8.73 -2.20
C ASN A 28 7.76 -8.18 -1.63
N LEU A 29 7.22 -8.76 -0.56
CA LEU A 29 6.05 -8.27 0.17
C LEU A 29 6.47 -7.38 1.34
N LEU A 30 7.41 -6.45 1.11
CA LEU A 30 7.68 -5.41 2.10
C LEU A 30 6.39 -4.60 2.29
N PRO A 31 5.72 -4.67 3.47
CA PRO A 31 4.62 -3.78 3.74
C PRO A 31 5.15 -2.36 3.62
N VAL A 32 4.51 -1.58 2.76
CA VAL A 32 4.83 -0.16 2.66
C VAL A 32 3.92 0.50 3.67
N GLU A 33 4.47 0.75 4.85
CA GLU A 33 3.83 1.63 5.81
C GLU A 33 3.84 3.04 5.21
N ALA A 34 2.66 3.62 5.09
CA ALA A 34 2.46 4.99 4.68
C ALA A 34 1.55 5.60 5.74
N ASP A 35 2.04 6.61 6.45
CA ASP A 35 1.28 7.26 7.50
C ASP A 35 0.46 8.42 6.93
N ILE A 36 -0.78 8.57 7.40
CA ILE A 36 -1.60 9.74 7.09
C ILE A 36 -1.32 10.83 8.13
N LEU A 37 -0.70 11.92 7.66
CA LEU A 37 -0.41 13.11 8.45
C LEU A 37 -1.31 14.27 8.02
N ALA A 38 -2.20 14.71 8.91
CA ALA A 38 -2.97 15.93 8.69
C ALA A 38 -2.28 17.12 9.33
N TYR A 39 -2.27 18.26 8.63
CA TYR A 39 -1.76 19.52 9.13
C TYR A 39 -2.88 20.55 9.18
N ASN A 40 -3.00 21.26 10.30
CA ASN A 40 -3.89 22.41 10.38
C ASN A 40 -3.18 23.70 9.93
N PHE A 41 -3.92 24.81 9.85
CA PHE A 41 -3.35 26.13 9.51
C PHE A 41 -2.36 26.68 10.54
N GLU A 42 -2.31 26.09 11.74
CA GLU A 42 -1.40 26.45 12.83
C GLU A 42 -0.17 25.51 12.87
N ASN A 43 0.05 24.72 11.82
CA ASN A 43 1.12 23.71 11.71
C ASN A 43 1.12 22.61 12.79
N ALA A 44 0.00 22.43 13.49
CA ALA A 44 -0.20 21.25 14.32
C ALA A 44 -0.41 20.04 13.40
N SER A 45 0.26 18.93 13.72
CA SER A 45 0.13 17.67 13.00
C SER A 45 -0.56 16.62 13.84
N GLN A 46 -1.36 15.79 13.19
CA GLN A 46 -1.99 14.62 13.80
C GLN A 46 -1.86 13.42 12.86
N THR A 47 -1.45 12.30 13.42
CA THR A 47 -1.43 11.00 12.72
C THR A 47 -2.78 10.32 12.87
N PHE A 48 -3.26 9.72 11.78
CA PHE A 48 -4.47 8.90 11.78
C PHE A 48 -4.10 7.46 11.56
N GLU A 49 -4.68 6.58 12.37
CA GLU A 49 -4.58 5.13 12.18
C GLU A 49 -5.33 4.75 10.90
N ASP A 50 -4.64 4.07 10.00
CA ASP A 50 -5.21 3.57 8.76
C ASP A 50 -4.93 2.08 8.56
N LEU A 51 -5.63 1.48 7.59
CA LEU A 51 -5.35 0.14 7.15
C LEU A 51 -4.43 0.21 5.94
N PRO A 52 -3.41 -0.68 5.84
CA PRO A 52 -2.48 -0.65 4.73
C PRO A 52 -3.24 -0.81 3.41
N ALA A 53 -3.00 0.10 2.46
CA ALA A 53 -3.59 0.01 1.14
C ALA A 53 -3.13 -1.29 0.46
N ARG A 54 -4.10 -2.15 0.09
CA ARG A 54 -3.82 -3.45 -0.56
C ARG A 54 -3.89 -3.40 -2.08
N PHE A 55 -4.13 -2.22 -2.64
CA PHE A 55 -4.32 -2.02 -4.08
C PHE A 55 -3.58 -0.77 -4.55
N GLY A 56 -3.14 -0.80 -5.82
CA GLY A 56 -2.44 0.32 -6.46
C GLY A 56 -0.92 0.20 -6.45
N TYR A 57 -0.29 1.22 -7.02
CA TYR A 57 1.16 1.35 -7.02
C TYR A 57 1.68 1.82 -5.67
N ARG A 58 2.93 1.46 -5.37
CA ARG A 58 3.64 1.99 -4.20
C ARG A 58 3.68 3.52 -4.26
N LEU A 59 3.38 4.17 -3.14
CA LEU A 59 3.53 5.62 -3.03
C LEU A 59 5.00 6.04 -3.20
N PRO A 60 5.27 7.24 -3.76
CA PRO A 60 6.61 7.80 -3.78
C PRO A 60 7.22 7.85 -2.37
N ALA A 61 8.55 7.84 -2.27
CA ALA A 61 9.24 7.94 -0.98
C ALA A 61 8.86 9.21 -0.19
N GLU A 62 8.54 10.29 -0.91
CA GLU A 62 8.09 11.57 -0.35
C GLU A 62 6.58 11.59 0.03
N GLY A 63 5.86 10.50 -0.23
CA GLY A 63 4.41 10.40 -0.05
C GLY A 63 3.59 11.23 -1.05
N LEU A 64 2.30 11.41 -0.74
CA LEU A 64 1.39 12.29 -1.47
C LEU A 64 0.91 13.38 -0.53
N LYS A 65 0.95 14.63 -0.99
CA LYS A 65 0.46 15.79 -0.24
C LYS A 65 -0.64 16.49 -1.03
N GLY A 66 -1.77 16.72 -0.38
CA GLY A 66 -2.91 17.38 -0.98
C GLY A 66 -4.02 17.68 0.01
N PHE A 67 -5.06 18.33 -0.47
CA PHE A 67 -6.28 18.56 0.30
C PHE A 67 -7.18 17.34 0.24
N LEU A 68 -7.62 16.88 1.40
CA LEU A 68 -8.55 15.77 1.52
C LEU A 68 -9.97 16.24 1.19
N ILE A 69 -10.64 15.56 0.26
CA ILE A 69 -12.03 15.84 -0.12
C ILE A 69 -12.85 14.56 -0.16
N ASN A 70 -14.14 14.65 0.17
CA ASN A 70 -15.05 13.52 0.02
C ASN A 70 -15.37 13.25 -1.45
N SER A 71 -15.42 11.98 -1.83
CA SER A 71 -15.93 11.55 -3.13
C SER A 71 -17.39 11.95 -3.33
N LYS A 72 -17.74 12.20 -4.59
CA LYS A 72 -19.11 12.39 -5.04
C LYS A 72 -19.31 11.56 -6.31
N PRO A 73 -20.15 10.52 -6.29
CA PRO A 73 -20.92 10.03 -5.15
C PRO A 73 -20.04 9.43 -4.04
N GLU A 74 -20.52 9.42 -2.79
CA GLU A 74 -19.76 9.00 -1.59
C GLU A 74 -19.23 7.56 -1.64
N ASN A 75 -19.84 6.71 -2.46
CA ASN A 75 -19.42 5.32 -2.61
C ASN A 75 -18.37 5.10 -3.70
N ALA A 76 -18.02 6.14 -4.46
CA ALA A 76 -17.10 6.08 -5.60
C ALA A 76 -17.40 4.94 -6.61
N CYS A 77 -18.62 4.41 -6.63
CA CYS A 77 -19.01 3.29 -7.51
C CYS A 77 -19.37 3.77 -8.92
N GLU A 78 -19.46 5.08 -9.11
CA GLU A 78 -19.73 5.77 -10.37
C GLU A 78 -18.63 6.81 -10.61
N PRO A 79 -18.48 7.35 -11.83
CA PRO A 79 -17.48 8.37 -12.11
C PRO A 79 -17.55 9.55 -11.13
N ILE A 80 -16.44 9.80 -10.43
CA ILE A 80 -16.35 10.83 -9.40
C ILE A 80 -16.37 12.22 -10.04
N VAL A 81 -17.12 13.15 -9.45
CA VAL A 81 -17.18 14.55 -9.88
C VAL A 81 -15.78 15.20 -9.75
N PRO A 82 -15.36 16.03 -10.72
CA PRO A 82 -14.05 16.69 -10.65
C PRO A 82 -13.87 17.56 -9.40
N PRO A 83 -12.62 17.78 -8.96
CA PRO A 83 -12.34 18.59 -7.79
C PRO A 83 -12.82 20.04 -7.96
N PRO A 84 -13.06 20.77 -6.87
CA PRO A 84 -13.50 22.16 -6.94
C PRO A 84 -12.48 23.01 -7.68
N LEU A 85 -12.91 23.59 -8.81
CA LEU A 85 -12.16 24.59 -9.55
C LEU A 85 -12.27 25.92 -8.79
N LYS A 86 -11.49 26.11 -7.72
CA LYS A 86 -11.29 27.47 -7.19
C LYS A 86 -10.31 28.19 -8.11
N ASP A 87 -10.71 29.36 -8.59
CA ASP A 87 -9.93 30.20 -9.50
C ASP A 87 -8.49 30.36 -8.97
N ASN A 88 -7.53 29.84 -9.74
CA ASN A 88 -6.08 29.91 -9.49
C ASN A 88 -5.50 29.06 -8.34
N SER A 89 -6.23 28.11 -7.76
CA SER A 89 -5.63 27.15 -6.82
C SER A 89 -5.09 25.92 -7.57
N SER A 90 -3.77 25.83 -7.77
CA SER A 90 -3.10 24.63 -8.28
C SER A 90 -2.93 23.54 -7.20
N GLY A 91 -3.96 23.36 -6.36
CA GLY A 91 -3.91 22.40 -5.27
C GLY A 91 -4.05 20.98 -5.77
N THR A 92 -3.22 20.07 -5.26
CA THR A 92 -3.44 18.62 -5.38
C THR A 92 -4.57 18.23 -4.43
N PHE A 93 -5.54 17.44 -4.91
CA PHE A 93 -6.64 16.92 -4.11
C PHE A 93 -6.54 15.40 -3.99
N ILE A 94 -6.81 14.88 -2.80
CA ILE A 94 -6.87 13.45 -2.50
C ILE A 94 -8.31 13.16 -2.11
N VAL A 95 -8.92 12.19 -2.82
CA VAL A 95 -10.32 11.83 -2.61
C VAL A 95 -10.42 10.65 -1.63
N LEU A 96 -11.35 10.74 -0.69
CA LEU A 96 -11.80 9.64 0.18
C LEU A 96 -13.10 9.02 -0.32
#